data_AF-A0AAW9BR67-F1
#
_entry.id   AF-A0AAW9BR67-F1
#
_cell.length_a   1.000
_cell.length_b   1.000
_cell.length_c   1.000
_cell.angle_alpha   90.00
_cell.angle_beta   90.00
_cell.angle_gamma   90.00
#
_symmetry.space_group_name_H-M   'P 1'
#
loop_
_entity.id
_entity.type
_entity.pdbx_description
1 polymer ?
#
loop_
_entity_poly.entity_id
_entity_poly.type
_entity_poly.pdbx_seq_one_letter_code
_entity_poly.pdbx_strand_id
1 'polypeptide(L)'
;SYHGDFTTTPPGMSWQTHFKSFAGTSEMNNSFFNLHDDNSGGAESFLTNNNMPWAINIRDEWDHPIENVDISKAYPDFPTWVTSSGESETTWYQASTANKVIPATQQ
;
A
#
# COMPACT_ATOMS: atom_id res chain seq x y z
N SER A 1 20.31 -9.87 2.63
CA SER A 1 19.14 -10.24 3.45
C SER A 1 17.88 -9.94 2.64
N TYR A 2 16.95 -10.89 2.51
CA TYR A 2 15.71 -10.77 1.70
C TYR A 2 14.69 -9.76 2.27
N HIS A 3 15.00 -9.09 3.39
CA HIS A 3 14.14 -8.07 3.99
C HIS A 3 14.92 -6.83 4.49
N GLY A 4 16.14 -6.61 4.00
CA GLY A 4 17.04 -5.53 4.47
C GLY A 4 17.62 -5.76 5.87
N ASP A 5 18.48 -4.84 6.33
CA ASP A 5 19.13 -4.83 7.66
C ASP A 5 18.54 -3.70 8.53
N PHE A 6 17.21 -3.58 8.54
CA PHE A 6 16.52 -2.46 9.24
C PHE A 6 16.46 -2.65 10.76
N THR A 7 16.64 -3.88 11.25
CA THR A 7 16.65 -4.19 12.68
C THR A 7 17.74 -5.22 13.00
N THR A 8 18.36 -5.11 14.17
CA THR A 8 19.40 -6.06 14.63
C THR A 8 18.80 -7.38 15.11
N THR A 9 17.53 -7.38 15.53
CA THR A 9 16.74 -8.55 15.88
C THR A 9 15.35 -8.43 15.26
N PRO A 10 14.62 -9.54 15.03
CA PRO A 10 13.23 -9.48 14.56
C PRO A 10 12.39 -8.55 15.46
N PRO A 11 11.74 -7.50 14.92
CA PRO A 11 11.07 -6.48 15.73
C PRO A 11 9.72 -6.93 16.30
N GLY A 12 9.18 -8.06 15.83
CA GLY A 12 7.87 -8.56 16.24
C GLY A 12 6.77 -7.51 16.03
N MET A 13 5.89 -7.36 17.02
CA MET A 13 4.78 -6.40 16.95
C MET A 13 5.22 -4.94 16.95
N SER A 14 6.49 -4.61 17.23
CA SER A 14 6.93 -3.20 17.21
C SER A 14 7.02 -2.61 15.80
N TRP A 15 7.10 -3.46 14.76
CA TRP A 15 7.04 -3.04 13.36
C TRP A 15 5.68 -3.38 12.78
N GLN A 16 4.90 -2.36 12.41
CA GLN A 16 3.54 -2.51 11.90
C GLN A 16 3.33 -1.65 10.66
N THR A 17 2.34 -2.05 9.85
CA THR A 17 1.84 -1.31 8.69
C THR A 17 0.33 -1.29 8.77
N HIS A 18 -0.31 -0.14 8.49
CA HIS A 18 -1.77 0.03 8.58
C HIS A 18 -2.32 0.90 7.45
N PHE A 19 -3.63 1.15 7.46
CA PHE A 19 -4.27 2.12 6.58
C PHE A 19 -3.92 3.56 6.94
N LYS A 20 -3.99 4.46 5.96
CA LYS A 20 -3.47 5.83 6.11
C LYS A 20 -4.09 6.67 7.23
N SER A 21 -5.32 6.39 7.64
CA SER A 21 -6.00 7.12 8.72
C SER A 21 -5.77 6.51 10.11
N PHE A 22 -4.98 5.43 10.21
CA PHE A 22 -4.68 4.77 11.48
C PHE A 22 -3.34 5.26 12.03
N ALA A 23 -3.25 5.49 13.35
CA ALA A 23 -2.05 6.03 13.98
C ALA A 23 -1.06 4.96 14.49
N GLY A 24 -1.40 3.67 14.33
CA GLY A 24 -0.67 2.56 14.95
C GLY A 24 -1.29 2.13 16.29
N THR A 25 -0.85 0.98 16.79
CA THR A 25 -1.26 0.47 18.12
C THR A 25 -0.27 0.91 19.19
N SER A 26 -0.60 0.72 20.48
CA SER A 26 0.31 1.05 21.60
C SER A 26 1.64 0.29 21.58
N GLU A 27 1.69 -0.86 20.91
CA GLU A 27 2.89 -1.70 20.81
C GLU A 27 3.83 -1.28 19.67
N MET A 28 3.37 -0.38 18.78
CA MET A 28 4.16 0.06 17.65
C MET A 28 5.29 0.99 18.11
N ASN A 29 6.50 0.76 17.58
CA ASN A 29 7.60 1.68 17.78
C ASN A 29 7.55 2.79 16.72
N ASN A 30 7.13 3.97 17.15
CA ASN A 30 7.02 5.15 16.28
C ASN A 30 8.38 5.62 15.73
N SER A 31 9.52 5.11 16.22
CA SER A 31 10.83 5.40 15.61
C SER A 31 10.98 4.83 14.20
N PHE A 32 10.06 3.96 13.76
CA PHE A 32 10.03 3.45 12.39
C PHE A 32 9.29 4.37 11.40
N PHE A 33 8.58 5.39 11.88
CA PHE A 33 8.00 6.39 10.99
C PHE A 33 9.06 7.29 10.37
N ASN A 34 8.77 7.78 9.17
CA ASN A 34 9.61 8.65 8.36
C ASN A 34 11.00 8.04 8.04
N LEU A 35 11.06 6.71 7.94
CA LEU A 35 12.24 5.99 7.46
C LEU A 35 12.04 5.58 6.00
N HIS A 36 13.11 5.71 5.21
CA HIS A 36 13.13 5.35 3.79
C HIS A 36 12.02 6.07 3.00
N ASP A 37 11.12 5.31 2.38
CA ASP A 37 10.03 5.86 1.57
C ASP A 37 8.81 6.27 2.41
N ASP A 38 8.76 5.91 3.70
CA ASP A 38 7.68 6.33 4.59
C ASP A 38 7.73 7.84 4.83
N ASN A 39 6.56 8.47 4.74
CA ASN A 39 6.32 9.89 4.98
C ASN A 39 5.11 10.05 5.91
N SER A 40 5.06 9.24 6.98
CA SER A 40 3.97 9.29 7.95
C SER A 40 4.01 10.57 8.79
N GLY A 41 2.91 11.33 8.82
CA GLY A 41 2.87 12.56 9.61
C GLY A 41 1.50 13.27 9.63
N GLY A 42 1.25 13.97 10.74
CA GLY A 42 0.02 14.76 10.90
C GLY A 42 -1.23 13.88 10.93
N ALA A 43 -2.10 14.04 9.94
CA ALA A 43 -3.39 13.35 9.86
C ALA A 43 -3.33 12.02 9.09
N GLU A 44 -2.24 11.74 8.36
CA GLU A 44 -2.11 10.53 7.55
C GLU A 44 -0.77 9.82 7.84
N SER A 45 -0.76 8.49 7.78
CA SER A 45 0.41 7.63 8.05
C SER A 45 0.52 6.52 7.00
N PHE A 46 1.59 5.72 7.01
CA PHE A 46 1.80 4.56 6.15
C PHE A 46 1.65 4.87 4.65
N LEU A 47 2.22 6.01 4.26
CA LEU A 47 2.20 6.53 2.89
C LEU A 47 3.53 7.19 2.54
N THR A 48 3.79 7.35 1.24
CA THR A 48 5.02 7.91 0.68
C THR A 48 4.84 9.41 0.54
N ASN A 49 5.90 10.12 0.18
CA ASN A 49 5.80 11.53 -0.21
C ASN A 49 4.88 11.80 -1.42
N ASN A 50 4.51 10.78 -2.20
CA ASN A 50 3.59 10.87 -3.33
C ASN A 50 2.22 10.21 -3.06
N ASN A 51 1.88 10.01 -1.78
CA ASN A 51 0.60 9.46 -1.29
C ASN A 51 0.35 7.98 -1.62
N MET A 52 1.36 7.23 -2.08
CA MET A 52 1.23 5.79 -2.30
C MET A 52 0.93 5.12 -0.96
N PRO A 53 -0.18 4.38 -0.79
CA PRO A 53 -0.49 3.73 0.48
C PRO A 53 0.13 2.33 0.58
N TRP A 54 0.50 1.91 1.79
CA TRP A 54 1.04 0.57 2.03
C TRP A 54 -0.08 -0.47 2.15
N ALA A 55 -1.29 -0.01 2.49
CA ALA A 55 -2.49 -0.83 2.64
C ALA A 55 -3.66 -0.19 1.89
N ILE A 56 -4.37 -1.01 1.11
CA ILE A 56 -5.56 -0.62 0.34
C ILE A 56 -6.69 -1.59 0.69
N ASN A 57 -7.91 -1.07 0.81
CA ASN A 57 -9.10 -1.87 1.04
C ASN A 57 -10.04 -1.74 -0.16
N ILE A 58 -10.20 -2.83 -0.92
CA ILE A 58 -11.17 -2.94 -2.01
C ILE A 58 -12.28 -3.86 -1.53
N ARG A 59 -13.51 -3.34 -1.48
CA ARG A 59 -14.68 -4.08 -0.97
C ARG A 59 -15.39 -4.91 -2.03
N ASP A 60 -15.06 -4.68 -3.29
CA ASP A 60 -15.63 -5.38 -4.44
C ASP A 60 -14.79 -6.61 -4.80
N GLU A 61 -15.31 -7.46 -5.68
CA GLU A 61 -14.48 -8.46 -6.36
C GLU A 61 -13.32 -7.75 -7.08
N TRP A 62 -12.10 -8.22 -6.85
CA TRP A 62 -10.91 -7.59 -7.36
C TRP A 62 -9.97 -8.59 -8.00
N ASP A 63 -9.63 -8.32 -9.26
CA ASP A 63 -8.64 -9.08 -9.99
C ASP A 63 -7.24 -8.62 -9.56
N HIS A 64 -6.66 -9.27 -8.56
CA HIS A 64 -5.38 -8.84 -8.02
C HIS A 64 -4.26 -8.91 -9.10
N PRO A 65 -3.30 -7.97 -9.10
CA PRO A 65 -2.14 -8.04 -9.98
C PRO A 65 -1.40 -9.37 -9.82
N ILE A 66 -0.93 -9.93 -10.94
CA ILE A 66 -0.03 -11.09 -10.91
C ILE A 66 1.21 -10.72 -10.08
N GLU A 67 1.74 -11.67 -9.31
CA GLU A 67 2.94 -11.44 -8.49
C GLU A 67 4.09 -10.85 -9.34
N ASN A 68 4.80 -9.87 -8.79
CA ASN A 68 5.85 -9.07 -9.44
C ASN A 68 5.40 -8.15 -10.59
N VAL A 69 4.10 -8.09 -10.93
CA VAL A 69 3.56 -7.07 -11.81
C VAL A 69 3.23 -5.82 -11.00
N ASP A 70 3.85 -4.70 -11.38
CA ASP A 70 3.52 -3.39 -10.82
C ASP A 70 2.02 -3.09 -11.00
N ILE A 71 1.37 -2.68 -9.91
CA ILE A 71 -0.05 -2.31 -9.90
C ILE A 71 -0.38 -1.22 -10.92
N SER A 72 0.55 -0.31 -11.23
CA SER A 72 0.38 0.72 -12.26
C SER A 72 0.31 0.14 -13.68
N LYS A 73 0.78 -1.10 -13.88
CA LYS A 73 0.70 -1.83 -15.15
C LYS A 73 -0.53 -2.71 -15.21
N ALA A 74 -1.00 -3.19 -14.06
CA ALA A 74 -2.29 -3.88 -13.96
C ALA A 74 -3.46 -2.90 -14.05
N TYR A 75 -3.33 -1.71 -13.47
CA TYR A 75 -4.36 -0.68 -13.34
C TYR A 75 -3.78 0.70 -13.68
N PRO A 76 -3.91 1.16 -14.94
CA PRO A 76 -3.29 2.40 -15.41
C PRO A 76 -3.76 3.67 -14.70
N ASP A 77 -4.98 3.67 -14.14
CA ASP A 77 -5.57 4.82 -13.44
C ASP A 77 -5.18 4.88 -11.95
N PHE A 78 -4.57 3.82 -11.42
CA PHE A 78 -4.13 3.73 -10.03
C PHE A 78 -3.17 4.87 -9.62
N PRO A 79 -2.15 5.26 -10.41
CA PRO A 79 -1.28 6.38 -10.05
C PRO A 79 -2.03 7.73 -9.92
N THR A 80 -3.05 7.96 -10.73
CA THR A 80 -3.90 9.16 -10.64
C THR A 80 -4.72 9.14 -9.35
N TRP A 81 -5.27 7.98 -9.00
CA TRP A 81 -5.94 7.80 -7.71
C TRP A 81 -5.01 8.05 -6.52
N VAL A 82 -3.79 7.50 -6.56
CA VAL A 82 -2.76 7.70 -5.53
C VAL A 82 -2.41 9.17 -5.37
N THR A 83 -2.00 9.83 -6.46
CA THR A 83 -1.50 11.21 -6.40
C THR A 83 -2.59 12.25 -6.12
N SER A 84 -3.86 11.91 -6.36
CA SER A 84 -5.02 12.72 -5.96
C SER A 84 -5.48 12.47 -4.52
N SER A 85 -4.73 11.72 -3.72
CA SER A 85 -5.10 11.31 -2.36
C SER A 85 -6.44 10.54 -2.26
N GLY A 86 -6.86 9.92 -3.38
CA GLY A 86 -8.09 9.16 -3.52
C GLY A 86 -9.29 9.95 -4.02
N GLU A 87 -9.12 11.21 -4.43
CA GLU A 87 -10.21 12.07 -4.90
C GLU A 87 -10.57 11.87 -6.39
N SER A 88 -9.66 11.31 -7.19
CA SER A 88 -9.87 11.03 -8.62
C SER A 88 -9.68 9.54 -8.94
N GLU A 89 -10.25 9.08 -10.05
CA GLU A 89 -10.19 7.67 -10.48
C GLU A 89 -10.63 6.69 -9.39
N THR A 90 -11.69 7.01 -8.63
CA THR A 90 -12.15 6.22 -7.47
C THR A 90 -12.58 4.79 -7.80
N THR A 91 -12.80 4.49 -9.09
CA THR A 91 -13.14 3.17 -9.62
C THR A 91 -11.99 2.52 -10.38
N TRP A 92 -10.74 2.98 -10.22
CA TRP A 92 -9.55 2.48 -10.93
C TRP A 92 -9.44 0.94 -10.95
N TYR A 93 -9.83 0.29 -9.85
CA TYR A 93 -9.73 -1.16 -9.65
C TYR A 93 -10.70 -1.98 -10.51
N GLN A 94 -11.65 -1.33 -11.20
CA GLN A 94 -12.60 -1.97 -12.11
C GLN A 94 -12.04 -2.12 -13.54
N ALA A 95 -10.96 -1.40 -13.88
CA ALA A 95 -10.40 -1.35 -15.23
C ALA A 95 -9.00 -1.97 -15.27
N SER A 96 -8.94 -3.30 -15.22
CA SER A 96 -7.68 -4.05 -15.27
C SER A 96 -7.14 -4.19 -16.70
N THR A 97 -5.82 -4.36 -16.80
CA THR A 97 -5.14 -4.71 -18.04
C THR A 97 -5.11 -6.23 -18.20
N ALA A 98 -5.55 -6.72 -19.36
CA ALA A 98 -5.53 -8.15 -19.67
C ALA A 98 -4.12 -8.76 -19.52
N ASN A 99 -4.05 -10.00 -19.04
CA ASN A 99 -2.81 -10.74 -18.78
C ASN A 99 -1.88 -10.09 -17.72
N LYS A 100 -2.40 -9.19 -16.88
CA LYS A 100 -1.68 -8.56 -15.76
C LYS A 100 -2.32 -8.82 -14.40
N VAL A 101 -3.47 -9.48 -14.38
CA VAL A 101 -4.25 -9.77 -13.18
C VAL A 101 -4.66 -11.24 -13.13
N ILE A 102 -4.95 -11.73 -11.94
CA ILE A 102 -5.57 -13.04 -11.70
C ILE A 102 -7.05 -12.77 -11.34
N PRO A 103 -8.00 -13.35 -12.08
CA PRO A 103 -9.42 -13.11 -11.82
C PRO A 103 -9.83 -13.46 -10.39
N ALA A 104 -10.70 -12.66 -9.77
CA ALA A 104 -11.24 -12.94 -8.44
C ALA A 104 -11.92 -14.32 -8.34
N THR A 105 -12.48 -14.80 -9.46
CA THR A 105 -13.13 -16.11 -9.59
C THR A 105 -12.16 -17.30 -9.69
N GLN A 106 -10.84 -17.04 -9.78
CA GLN A 106 -9.80 -18.05 -9.92
C GLN A 106 -8.84 -18.11 -8.71
N GLN A 107 -9.18 -17.43 -7.62
CA GLN A 107 -8.39 -17.42 -6.37
C GLN A 107 -8.73 -18.58 -5.44
#